data_AF-A0A0X8JK88-F1
#
_entry.id   AF-A0A0X8JK88-F1
#
_cell.length_a   1.000
_cell.length_b   1.000
_cell.length_c   1.000
_cell.angle_alpha   90.00
_cell.angle_beta   90.00
_cell.angle_gamma   90.00
#
_symmetry.space_group_name_H-M   'P 1'
#
loop_
_entity.id
_entity.type
_entity.pdbx_description
1 polymer ?
#
loop_
_entity_poly.entity_id
_entity_poly.type
_entity_poly.pdbx_seq_one_letter_code
_entity_poly.pdbx_strand_id
1 'polypeptide(L)'
;MHRIDSSTATPDNKFTEGDPTIPVAATTVTADWLNSVQEELVKVVTEAGLELDKADTSQLWQAIVKIIGVKAPIATTKAPGLVQVGSGLAITAAGLLSVLVATAARAGIMQPDGTTCAVDANGVLSVIKKADAAVERLEVLRKLTIGAPKFHRSTVLPDDHAWPDGSFVEFEDWPEFYEIYEQGGFTGLVIPWDADTEEQAANLGKFRPNAANPTGLYLPLHGGQFFRNWVLGGDGTAGTWGTDTGRNLVGSAQAFYPNSLIGWQEFVGALYADNSGRIGNPAASMSGTYPRTLRLDASRLWGGHAGTEFAPAHIRLPVVFYLGKAA
;
A
#
# COMPACT_ATOMS: atom_id res chain seq x y z
N MET A 1 70.10 -23.00 -32.57
CA MET A 1 71.47 -22.46 -32.46
C MET A 1 72.34 -23.52 -31.81
N HIS A 2 73.59 -23.67 -32.26
CA HIS A 2 74.58 -24.53 -31.62
C HIS A 2 75.76 -23.70 -31.09
N ARG A 3 76.60 -24.31 -30.25
CA ARG A 3 77.86 -23.72 -29.79
C ARG A 3 78.92 -23.75 -30.91
N ILE A 4 79.98 -22.96 -30.79
CA ILE A 4 81.08 -22.96 -31.76
C ILE A 4 81.92 -24.24 -31.59
N ASP A 5 82.16 -24.96 -32.67
CA ASP A 5 82.78 -26.29 -32.69
C ASP A 5 84.03 -26.34 -33.57
N SER A 6 84.61 -25.18 -33.90
CA SER A 6 85.89 -25.11 -34.60
C SER A 6 87.01 -25.69 -33.74
N SER A 7 88.06 -26.22 -34.37
CA SER A 7 89.23 -26.78 -33.68
C SER A 7 89.96 -25.80 -32.76
N THR A 8 89.66 -24.50 -32.89
CA THR A 8 90.18 -23.38 -32.08
C THR A 8 89.22 -22.92 -30.97
N ALA A 9 88.08 -23.58 -30.80
CA ALA A 9 87.16 -23.32 -29.70
C ALA A 9 87.74 -23.87 -28.38
N THR A 10 87.27 -23.32 -27.26
CA THR A 10 87.57 -23.91 -25.94
C THR A 10 86.97 -25.31 -25.81
N PRO A 11 87.45 -26.18 -24.90
CA PRO A 11 86.89 -27.51 -24.70
C PRO A 11 85.38 -27.55 -24.37
N ASP A 12 84.81 -26.43 -23.90
CA ASP A 12 83.38 -26.27 -23.63
C ASP A 12 82.59 -25.57 -24.76
N ASN A 13 83.20 -25.46 -25.95
CA ASN A 13 82.63 -24.90 -27.18
C ASN A 13 82.25 -23.41 -27.04
N LYS A 14 83.17 -22.59 -26.53
CA LYS A 14 83.03 -21.14 -26.42
C LYS A 14 84.14 -20.40 -27.19
N PHE A 15 83.90 -19.11 -27.40
CA PHE A 15 84.88 -18.20 -27.99
C PHE A 15 85.97 -17.82 -26.98
N THR A 16 87.21 -17.75 -27.45
CA THR A 16 88.36 -17.20 -26.74
C THR A 16 89.13 -16.25 -27.65
N GLU A 17 89.69 -15.18 -27.08
CA GLU A 17 90.60 -14.26 -27.77
C GLU A 17 91.99 -14.89 -28.02
N GLY A 18 92.19 -16.13 -27.55
CA GLY A 18 93.50 -16.77 -27.50
C GLY A 18 94.37 -16.19 -26.39
N ASP A 19 95.63 -16.58 -26.38
CA ASP A 19 96.66 -16.00 -25.50
C ASP A 19 97.89 -15.72 -26.39
N PRO A 20 98.43 -14.50 -26.45
CA PRO A 20 99.63 -14.24 -27.23
C PRO A 20 100.93 -14.66 -26.51
N THR A 21 100.88 -14.98 -25.21
CA THR A 21 102.03 -15.37 -24.38
C THR A 21 102.31 -16.88 -24.39
N ILE A 22 101.33 -17.68 -24.83
CA ILE A 22 101.39 -19.14 -25.04
C ILE A 22 100.72 -19.37 -26.40
N PRO A 23 101.21 -20.22 -27.34
CA PRO A 23 100.71 -20.27 -28.73
C PRO A 23 99.28 -20.84 -28.87
N VAL A 24 98.28 -20.13 -28.33
CA VAL A 24 96.85 -20.46 -28.36
C VAL A 24 96.17 -19.43 -29.27
N ALA A 25 95.77 -19.88 -30.45
CA ALA A 25 95.05 -19.04 -31.40
C ALA A 25 93.66 -18.64 -30.86
N ALA A 26 93.19 -17.46 -31.26
CA ALA A 26 91.81 -17.05 -31.05
C ALA A 26 90.83 -18.00 -31.77
N THR A 27 89.61 -18.09 -31.26
CA THR A 27 88.57 -18.92 -31.88
C THR A 27 88.22 -18.40 -33.27
N THR A 28 88.40 -19.26 -34.28
CA THR A 28 87.95 -18.99 -35.64
C THR A 28 86.43 -19.13 -35.70
N VAL A 29 85.76 -18.05 -36.10
CA VAL A 29 84.31 -18.01 -36.31
C VAL A 29 83.98 -18.70 -37.64
N THR A 30 83.21 -19.77 -37.60
CA THR A 30 82.86 -20.56 -38.80
C THR A 30 81.61 -20.03 -39.47
N ALA A 31 81.53 -20.22 -40.80
CA ALA A 31 80.32 -19.90 -41.57
C ALA A 31 79.12 -20.70 -41.07
N ASP A 32 79.32 -21.98 -40.72
CA ASP A 32 78.26 -22.85 -40.19
C ASP A 32 77.62 -22.26 -38.92
N TRP A 33 78.43 -21.71 -38.01
CA TRP A 33 77.91 -21.06 -36.81
C TRP A 33 77.18 -19.75 -37.11
N LEU A 34 77.75 -18.88 -37.96
CA LEU A 34 77.09 -17.62 -38.34
C LEU A 34 75.77 -17.85 -39.08
N ASN A 35 75.73 -18.82 -39.99
CA ASN A 35 74.52 -19.22 -40.71
C ASN A 35 73.48 -19.81 -39.74
N SER A 36 73.89 -20.65 -38.78
CA SER A 36 72.99 -21.19 -37.74
C SER A 36 72.35 -20.09 -36.89
N VAL A 37 73.11 -19.06 -36.52
CA VAL A 37 72.56 -17.88 -35.81
C VAL A 37 71.61 -17.09 -36.71
N GLN A 38 72.00 -16.85 -37.96
CA GLN A 38 71.17 -16.15 -38.93
C GLN A 38 69.83 -16.85 -39.13
N GLU A 39 69.83 -18.16 -39.35
CA GLU A 39 68.61 -18.94 -39.60
C GLU A 39 67.68 -18.99 -38.38
N GLU A 40 68.19 -18.99 -37.15
CA GLU A 40 67.35 -18.88 -35.94
C GLU A 40 66.66 -17.51 -35.85
N LEU A 41 67.37 -16.43 -36.16
CA LEU A 41 66.79 -15.08 -36.19
C LEU A 41 65.79 -14.93 -37.35
N VAL A 42 66.13 -15.45 -38.53
CA VAL A 42 65.24 -15.51 -39.70
C VAL A 42 63.98 -16.31 -39.39
N LYS A 43 64.11 -17.43 -38.68
CA LYS A 43 62.97 -18.26 -38.27
C LYS A 43 62.00 -17.48 -37.37
N VAL A 44 62.50 -16.69 -36.42
CA VAL A 44 61.64 -15.83 -35.58
C VAL A 44 60.87 -14.80 -36.43
N VAL A 45 61.53 -14.18 -37.42
CA VAL A 45 60.91 -13.18 -38.31
C VAL A 45 59.86 -13.81 -39.23
N THR A 46 60.18 -14.95 -39.84
CA THR A 46 59.30 -15.66 -40.76
C THR A 46 58.11 -16.32 -40.05
N GLU A 47 58.30 -16.88 -38.85
CA GLU A 47 57.21 -17.40 -37.99
C GLU A 47 56.27 -16.31 -37.45
N ALA A 48 56.74 -15.07 -37.40
CA ALA A 48 55.89 -13.90 -37.16
C ALA A 48 55.10 -13.47 -38.42
N GLY A 49 55.31 -14.13 -39.56
CA GLY A 49 54.69 -13.80 -40.85
C GLY A 49 55.18 -12.46 -41.39
N LEU A 50 56.46 -12.13 -41.20
CA LEU A 50 57.14 -11.00 -41.85
C LEU A 50 58.05 -11.54 -42.95
N GLU A 51 58.17 -10.81 -44.05
CA GLU A 51 59.12 -11.11 -45.12
C GLU A 51 60.49 -10.50 -44.79
N LEU A 52 61.56 -11.17 -45.21
CA LEU A 52 62.93 -10.69 -44.96
C LEU A 52 63.26 -9.52 -45.88
N ASP A 53 63.56 -8.36 -45.29
CA ASP A 53 64.03 -7.16 -45.98
C ASP A 53 65.47 -6.83 -45.58
N LYS A 54 66.39 -6.82 -46.55
CA LYS A 54 67.80 -6.47 -46.31
C LYS A 54 67.99 -5.03 -45.81
N ALA A 55 67.08 -4.11 -46.15
CA ALA A 55 67.17 -2.71 -45.77
C ALA A 55 66.67 -2.43 -44.34
N ASP A 56 65.88 -3.33 -43.74
CA ASP A 56 65.28 -3.14 -42.42
C ASP A 56 66.04 -3.90 -41.33
N THR A 57 66.72 -3.17 -40.44
CA THR A 57 67.44 -3.74 -39.29
C THR A 57 66.55 -3.94 -38.05
N SER A 58 65.25 -3.65 -38.13
CA SER A 58 64.30 -3.72 -37.01
C SER A 58 63.36 -4.93 -37.05
N GLN A 59 63.48 -5.79 -38.06
CA GLN A 59 62.57 -6.92 -38.30
C GLN A 59 62.46 -7.89 -37.13
N LEU A 60 63.55 -8.19 -36.42
CA LEU A 60 63.52 -9.06 -35.24
C LEU A 60 62.67 -8.45 -34.12
N TRP A 61 62.80 -7.14 -33.89
CA TRP A 61 61.98 -6.43 -32.90
C TRP A 61 60.51 -6.42 -33.31
N GLN A 62 60.21 -6.12 -34.58
CA GLN A 62 58.85 -6.15 -35.12
C GLN A 62 58.25 -7.56 -34.96
N ALA A 63 59.02 -8.61 -35.23
CA ALA A 63 58.62 -10.00 -35.08
C ALA A 63 58.27 -10.33 -33.62
N ILE A 64 59.11 -9.93 -32.66
CA ILE A 64 58.88 -10.14 -31.22
C ILE A 64 57.62 -9.40 -30.77
N VAL A 65 57.46 -8.12 -31.13
CA VAL A 65 56.27 -7.32 -30.79
C VAL A 65 55.00 -7.97 -31.37
N LYS A 66 55.06 -8.42 -32.62
CA LYS A 66 53.94 -9.08 -33.30
C LYS A 66 53.60 -10.43 -32.68
N ILE A 67 54.60 -11.27 -32.38
CA ILE A 67 54.39 -12.57 -31.72
C ILE A 67 53.73 -12.38 -30.35
N ILE A 68 54.22 -11.42 -29.56
CA ILE A 68 53.67 -11.11 -28.23
C ILE A 68 52.26 -10.52 -28.34
N GLY A 69 52.01 -9.65 -29.32
CA GLY A 69 50.71 -8.99 -29.50
C GLY A 69 49.61 -9.86 -30.13
N VAL A 70 49.98 -10.92 -30.87
CA VAL A 70 49.03 -11.66 -31.73
C VAL A 70 48.81 -13.11 -31.30
N LYS A 71 49.80 -13.81 -30.69
CA LYS A 71 49.73 -15.28 -30.52
C LYS A 71 49.16 -15.78 -29.19
N ALA A 72 48.69 -14.92 -28.28
CA ALA A 72 48.01 -15.42 -27.08
C ALA A 72 46.58 -15.88 -27.44
N PRO A 73 46.26 -17.18 -27.37
CA PRO A 73 44.91 -17.68 -27.69
C PRO A 73 43.90 -17.13 -26.68
N ILE A 74 42.61 -17.16 -27.01
CA ILE A 74 41.57 -16.83 -26.02
C ILE A 74 41.59 -17.90 -24.91
N ALA A 75 41.55 -17.45 -23.66
CA ALA A 75 41.52 -18.32 -22.51
C ALA A 75 40.28 -19.23 -22.56
N THR A 76 40.49 -20.50 -22.23
CA THR A 76 39.40 -21.44 -21.96
C THR A 76 39.57 -22.00 -20.54
N THR A 77 38.58 -22.73 -20.05
CA THR A 77 38.71 -23.42 -18.75
C THR A 77 39.82 -24.48 -18.73
N LYS A 78 40.37 -24.85 -19.89
CA LYS A 78 41.41 -25.88 -20.04
C LYS A 78 42.78 -25.34 -20.47
N ALA A 79 42.87 -24.08 -20.88
CA ALA A 79 44.11 -23.47 -21.36
C ALA A 79 44.16 -21.97 -21.04
N PRO A 80 45.26 -21.47 -20.44
CA PRO A 80 45.43 -20.03 -20.19
C PRO A 80 45.53 -19.24 -21.50
N GLY A 81 45.13 -17.97 -21.48
CA GLY A 81 45.06 -17.11 -22.68
C GLY A 81 44.52 -15.70 -22.40
N LEU A 82 44.18 -14.95 -23.45
CA LEU A 82 43.51 -13.65 -23.39
C LEU A 82 42.02 -13.80 -23.05
N VAL A 83 41.48 -12.95 -22.19
CA VAL A 83 40.05 -12.95 -21.88
C VAL A 83 39.33 -11.94 -22.76
N GLN A 84 38.35 -12.39 -23.54
CA GLN A 84 37.42 -11.50 -24.23
C GLN A 84 36.26 -11.11 -23.31
N VAL A 85 35.88 -9.84 -23.37
CA VAL A 85 34.81 -9.28 -22.53
C VAL A 85 33.47 -9.45 -23.25
N GLY A 86 32.54 -10.20 -22.64
CA GLY A 86 31.19 -10.43 -23.17
C GLY A 86 30.24 -9.25 -22.92
N SER A 87 29.00 -9.35 -23.42
CA SER A 87 28.01 -8.26 -23.43
C SER A 87 27.56 -7.70 -22.07
N GLY A 88 27.82 -8.41 -20.96
CA GLY A 88 27.48 -7.96 -19.60
C GLY A 88 28.58 -7.14 -18.90
N LEU A 89 29.77 -7.09 -19.49
CA LEU A 89 30.94 -6.40 -18.98
C LEU A 89 31.43 -5.39 -20.03
N ALA A 90 32.07 -4.31 -19.60
CA ALA A 90 32.62 -3.29 -20.50
C ALA A 90 34.02 -2.87 -20.05
N ILE A 91 34.90 -2.62 -21.03
CA ILE A 91 36.18 -1.96 -20.78
C ILE A 91 35.98 -0.45 -20.94
N THR A 92 36.28 0.32 -19.90
CA THR A 92 36.20 1.79 -19.96
C THR A 92 37.34 2.35 -20.82
N ALA A 93 37.24 3.61 -21.22
CA ALA A 93 38.32 4.30 -21.94
C ALA A 93 39.66 4.33 -21.17
N ALA A 94 39.63 4.13 -19.85
CA ALA A 94 40.81 4.02 -18.99
C ALA A 94 41.36 2.57 -18.87
N GLY A 95 40.79 1.61 -19.60
CA GLY A 95 41.20 0.20 -19.56
C GLY A 95 40.67 -0.59 -18.35
N LEU A 96 39.69 -0.06 -17.61
CA LEU A 96 39.11 -0.75 -16.45
C LEU A 96 37.95 -1.65 -16.87
N LEU A 97 37.88 -2.86 -16.29
CA LEU A 97 36.72 -3.74 -16.41
C LEU A 97 35.59 -3.23 -15.51
N SER A 98 34.42 -3.00 -16.09
CA SER A 98 33.21 -2.52 -15.41
C SER A 98 32.02 -3.44 -15.69
N VAL A 99 31.11 -3.55 -14.72
CA VAL A 99 29.86 -4.29 -14.85
C VAL A 99 28.75 -3.33 -15.28
N LEU A 100 27.98 -3.71 -16.29
CA LEU A 100 26.91 -2.86 -16.80
C LEU A 100 25.68 -2.92 -15.89
N VAL A 101 25.07 -1.77 -15.62
CA VAL A 101 23.73 -1.71 -15.00
C VAL A 101 22.68 -2.16 -16.02
N ALA A 102 21.77 -3.03 -15.59
CA ALA A 102 20.67 -3.54 -16.41
C ALA A 102 19.73 -2.41 -16.84
N THR A 103 19.20 -2.52 -18.06
CA THR A 103 18.10 -1.69 -18.56
C THR A 103 17.06 -2.59 -19.22
N ALA A 104 15.88 -2.06 -19.54
CA ALA A 104 14.84 -2.84 -20.24
C ALA A 104 15.33 -3.41 -21.59
N ALA A 105 16.31 -2.77 -22.22
CA ALA A 105 16.88 -3.17 -23.51
C ALA A 105 18.22 -3.92 -23.41
N ARG A 106 18.81 -4.05 -22.21
CA ARG A 106 20.16 -4.59 -22.02
C ARG A 106 20.29 -5.36 -20.71
N ALA A 107 20.76 -6.60 -20.81
CA ALA A 107 21.14 -7.40 -19.64
C ALA A 107 22.31 -6.74 -18.85
N GLY A 108 22.28 -6.86 -17.53
CA GLY A 108 23.29 -6.30 -16.63
C GLY A 108 22.99 -6.65 -15.16
N ILE A 109 23.67 -5.99 -14.22
CA ILE A 109 23.35 -6.08 -12.80
C ILE A 109 22.26 -5.06 -12.42
N MET A 110 21.33 -5.45 -11.56
CA MET A 110 20.36 -4.53 -10.98
C MET A 110 21.05 -3.65 -9.94
N GLN A 111 20.85 -2.34 -10.02
CA GLN A 111 21.25 -1.43 -8.95
C GLN A 111 20.13 -1.36 -7.90
N PRO A 112 20.40 -1.66 -6.62
CA PRO A 112 19.43 -1.49 -5.55
C PRO A 112 18.99 -0.02 -5.45
N ASP A 113 17.69 0.23 -5.40
CA ASP A 113 17.08 1.56 -5.36
C ASP A 113 16.78 2.04 -3.93
N GLY A 114 17.00 1.18 -2.92
CA GLY A 114 16.66 1.43 -1.53
C GLY A 114 15.16 1.44 -1.22
N THR A 115 14.30 1.20 -2.22
CA THR A 115 12.83 1.25 -2.10
C THR A 115 12.19 -0.11 -2.34
N THR A 116 12.54 -0.77 -3.45
CA THR A 116 12.11 -2.13 -3.81
C THR A 116 13.18 -3.16 -3.48
N CYS A 117 14.46 -2.79 -3.60
CA CYS A 117 15.61 -3.63 -3.28
C CYS A 117 16.67 -2.82 -2.55
N ALA A 118 17.23 -3.36 -1.46
CA ALA A 118 18.32 -2.76 -0.70
C ALA A 118 19.42 -3.76 -0.43
N VAL A 119 20.65 -3.24 -0.31
CA VAL A 119 21.83 -4.00 0.12
C VAL A 119 22.16 -3.60 1.55
N ASP A 120 22.32 -4.58 2.42
CA ASP A 120 22.71 -4.34 3.81
C ASP A 120 24.21 -3.99 3.93
N ALA A 121 24.65 -3.65 5.15
CA ALA A 121 26.06 -3.31 5.41
C ALA A 121 27.04 -4.47 5.13
N ASN A 122 26.55 -5.70 5.01
CA ASN A 122 27.35 -6.89 4.70
C ASN A 122 27.34 -7.24 3.20
N GLY A 123 26.68 -6.43 2.36
CA GLY A 123 26.61 -6.66 0.92
C GLY A 123 25.53 -7.65 0.48
N VAL A 124 24.58 -8.01 1.36
CA VAL A 124 23.48 -8.93 1.03
C VAL A 124 22.34 -8.17 0.39
N LEU A 125 21.92 -8.60 -0.81
CA LEU A 125 20.74 -8.07 -1.49
C LEU A 125 19.46 -8.59 -0.82
N SER A 126 18.57 -7.67 -0.48
CA SER A 126 17.24 -7.95 0.05
C SER A 126 16.17 -7.26 -0.78
N VAL A 127 15.05 -7.94 -0.98
CA VAL A 127 13.84 -7.35 -1.55
C VAL A 127 13.03 -6.75 -0.40
N ILE A 128 12.73 -5.45 -0.46
CA ILE A 128 12.08 -4.72 0.63
C ILE A 128 10.58 -5.05 0.62
N LYS A 129 10.17 -6.01 1.46
CA LYS A 129 8.77 -6.44 1.69
C LYS A 129 7.88 -5.42 2.41
N LYS A 130 8.35 -4.18 2.64
CA LYS A 130 7.57 -3.17 3.39
C LYS A 130 6.29 -2.75 2.64
N ALA A 131 6.28 -2.82 1.31
CA ALA A 131 5.07 -2.60 0.53
C ALA A 131 4.01 -3.68 0.84
N ASP A 132 4.42 -4.94 0.96
CA ASP A 132 3.50 -6.06 1.20
C ASP A 132 2.80 -5.97 2.56
N ALA A 133 3.55 -5.67 3.63
CA ALA A 133 2.95 -5.54 4.98
C ALA A 133 1.96 -4.37 5.09
N ALA A 134 2.21 -3.26 4.38
CA ALA A 134 1.29 -2.12 4.33
C ALA A 134 0.02 -2.47 3.54
N VAL A 135 0.17 -3.18 2.40
CA VAL A 135 -0.96 -3.67 1.59
C VAL A 135 -1.80 -4.67 2.38
N GLU A 136 -1.18 -5.63 3.05
CA GLU A 136 -1.86 -6.58 3.93
C GLU A 136 -2.66 -5.86 5.02
N ARG A 137 -2.06 -4.86 5.68
CA ARG A 137 -2.74 -4.07 6.71
C ARG A 137 -3.94 -3.31 6.14
N LEU A 138 -3.82 -2.73 4.95
CA LEU A 138 -4.90 -2.01 4.29
C LEU A 138 -6.05 -2.93 3.89
N GLU A 139 -5.77 -4.13 3.39
CA GLU A 139 -6.81 -5.11 3.07
C GLU A 139 -7.57 -5.56 4.33
N VAL A 140 -6.87 -5.78 5.45
CA VAL A 140 -7.53 -6.06 6.75
C VAL A 140 -8.42 -4.88 7.18
N LEU A 141 -7.94 -3.64 7.10
CA LEU A 141 -8.74 -2.46 7.43
C LEU A 141 -9.96 -2.33 6.53
N ARG A 142 -9.82 -2.59 5.24
CA ARG A 142 -10.91 -2.52 4.28
C ARG A 142 -12.00 -3.55 4.62
N LYS A 143 -11.61 -4.82 4.83
CA LYS A 143 -12.53 -5.90 5.21
C LYS A 143 -13.25 -5.63 6.52
N LEU A 144 -12.57 -5.06 7.53
CA LEU A 144 -13.18 -4.64 8.79
C LEU A 144 -14.31 -3.62 8.63
N THR A 145 -14.38 -2.93 7.50
CA THR A 145 -15.41 -1.92 7.26
C THR A 145 -16.59 -2.39 6.42
N ILE A 146 -16.56 -3.64 5.96
CA ILE A 146 -17.66 -4.25 5.22
C ILE A 146 -18.87 -4.38 6.17
N GLY A 147 -20.04 -3.92 5.72
CA GLY A 147 -21.29 -3.92 6.50
C GLY A 147 -21.29 -3.01 7.73
N ALA A 148 -20.27 -2.16 7.94
CA ALA A 148 -20.27 -1.14 8.99
C ALA A 148 -20.90 0.18 8.47
N PRO A 149 -21.82 0.82 9.22
CA PRO A 149 -22.47 2.05 8.75
C PRO A 149 -21.49 3.22 8.80
N LYS A 150 -21.40 3.99 7.71
CA LYS A 150 -20.51 5.15 7.61
C LYS A 150 -21.27 6.38 7.14
N PHE A 151 -20.97 7.53 7.74
CA PHE A 151 -21.42 8.80 7.19
C PHE A 151 -20.82 9.03 5.80
N HIS A 152 -21.67 9.48 4.88
CA HIS A 152 -21.30 9.72 3.50
C HIS A 152 -21.43 11.20 3.15
N ARG A 153 -20.52 11.67 2.30
CA ARG A 153 -20.34 13.09 1.96
C ARG A 153 -21.09 13.51 0.68
N SER A 154 -21.87 12.61 0.08
CA SER A 154 -22.56 12.82 -1.20
C SER A 154 -23.95 12.21 -1.17
N THR A 155 -24.81 12.67 -2.06
CA THR A 155 -26.13 12.08 -2.33
C THR A 155 -26.08 11.00 -3.42
N VAL A 156 -24.92 10.79 -4.04
CA VAL A 156 -24.67 9.74 -5.02
C VAL A 156 -24.04 8.55 -4.30
N LEU A 157 -24.61 7.36 -4.51
CA LEU A 157 -24.09 6.11 -3.97
C LEU A 157 -22.77 5.76 -4.68
N PRO A 158 -21.66 5.55 -3.95
CA PRO A 158 -20.43 5.06 -4.56
C PRO A 158 -20.59 3.61 -5.03
N ASP A 159 -19.76 3.20 -5.98
CA ASP A 159 -19.64 1.79 -6.37
C ASP A 159 -19.31 0.93 -5.14
N ASP A 160 -19.73 -0.33 -5.14
CA ASP A 160 -19.52 -1.27 -4.03
C ASP A 160 -20.19 -0.91 -2.70
N HIS A 161 -21.15 0.01 -2.72
CA HIS A 161 -21.89 0.42 -1.53
C HIS A 161 -23.39 0.23 -1.70
N ALA A 162 -24.10 0.19 -0.59
CA ALA A 162 -25.56 0.19 -0.54
C ALA A 162 -26.10 1.20 0.48
N TRP A 163 -27.34 1.64 0.23
CA TRP A 163 -28.09 2.44 1.19
C TRP A 163 -28.66 1.53 2.29
N PRO A 164 -28.71 2.00 3.55
CA PRO A 164 -29.37 1.28 4.65
C PRO A 164 -30.90 1.48 4.59
N ASP A 165 -31.51 0.99 3.52
CA ASP A 165 -32.93 1.20 3.18
C ASP A 165 -33.78 -0.06 3.27
N GLY A 166 -33.24 -1.15 3.81
CA GLY A 166 -33.93 -2.44 3.85
C GLY A 166 -33.83 -3.27 2.57
N SER A 167 -33.10 -2.80 1.55
CA SER A 167 -32.87 -3.56 0.32
C SER A 167 -32.19 -4.91 0.58
N PHE A 168 -32.46 -5.86 -0.31
CA PHE A 168 -31.82 -7.17 -0.30
C PHE A 168 -30.51 -7.13 -1.08
N VAL A 169 -29.47 -7.75 -0.52
CA VAL A 169 -28.14 -7.87 -1.12
C VAL A 169 -27.78 -9.34 -1.25
N GLU A 170 -27.47 -9.77 -2.46
CA GLU A 170 -27.11 -11.16 -2.77
C GLU A 170 -25.64 -11.44 -2.47
N PHE A 171 -25.37 -12.63 -1.92
CA PHE A 171 -24.02 -13.07 -1.61
C PHE A 171 -23.20 -13.43 -2.85
N GLU A 172 -23.85 -13.81 -3.95
CA GLU A 172 -23.18 -14.10 -5.22
C GLU A 172 -22.56 -12.83 -5.82
N ASP A 173 -23.28 -11.71 -5.77
CA ASP A 173 -22.78 -10.41 -6.24
C ASP A 173 -21.69 -9.84 -5.32
N TRP A 174 -21.75 -10.16 -4.02
CA TRP A 174 -20.88 -9.59 -2.97
C TRP A 174 -20.21 -10.69 -2.13
N PRO A 175 -19.23 -11.42 -2.69
CA PRO A 175 -18.61 -12.58 -2.03
C PRO A 175 -17.87 -12.20 -0.74
N GLU A 176 -17.26 -11.02 -0.66
CA GLU A 176 -16.60 -10.59 0.57
C GLU A 176 -17.58 -10.22 1.69
N PHE A 177 -18.78 -9.73 1.35
CA PHE A 177 -19.86 -9.55 2.33
C PHE A 177 -20.30 -10.88 2.92
N TYR A 178 -20.41 -11.90 2.06
CA TYR A 178 -20.72 -13.27 2.48
C TYR A 178 -19.63 -13.87 3.38
N GLU A 179 -18.34 -13.71 3.03
CA GLU A 179 -17.23 -14.15 3.88
C GLU A 179 -17.34 -13.59 5.31
N ILE A 180 -17.66 -12.30 5.44
CA ILE A 180 -17.82 -11.64 6.74
C ILE A 180 -19.03 -12.20 7.49
N TYR A 181 -20.15 -12.44 6.79
CA TYR A 181 -21.33 -13.06 7.38
C TYR A 181 -21.03 -14.47 7.92
N GLU A 182 -20.40 -15.34 7.13
CA GLU A 182 -20.03 -16.71 7.52
C GLU A 182 -19.06 -16.76 8.69
N GLN A 183 -18.17 -15.77 8.79
CA GLN A 183 -17.25 -15.62 9.92
C GLN A 183 -17.92 -15.06 11.18
N GLY A 184 -19.23 -14.82 11.15
CA GLY A 184 -19.98 -14.27 12.27
C GLY A 184 -19.71 -12.78 12.52
N GLY A 185 -19.22 -12.04 11.51
CA GLY A 185 -18.87 -10.62 11.64
C GLY A 185 -20.04 -9.70 12.03
N PHE A 186 -21.28 -10.15 11.81
CA PHE A 186 -22.50 -9.42 12.15
C PHE A 186 -23.19 -9.96 13.42
N THR A 187 -22.50 -10.79 14.22
CA THR A 187 -23.08 -11.38 15.45
C THR A 187 -23.66 -10.30 16.36
N GLY A 188 -24.91 -10.49 16.79
CA GLY A 188 -25.68 -9.54 17.61
C GLY A 188 -26.40 -8.44 16.82
N LEU A 189 -26.08 -8.29 15.54
CA LEU A 189 -26.73 -7.36 14.60
C LEU A 189 -27.45 -8.09 13.45
N VAL A 190 -27.70 -9.39 13.60
CA VAL A 190 -28.51 -10.21 12.68
C VAL A 190 -29.69 -10.77 13.47
N ILE A 191 -30.90 -10.72 12.91
CA ILE A 191 -32.08 -11.40 13.46
C ILE A 191 -32.26 -12.80 12.86
N PRO A 192 -33.02 -13.70 13.53
CA PRO A 192 -33.38 -14.99 12.95
C PRO A 192 -34.07 -14.85 11.58
N TRP A 193 -33.85 -15.82 10.68
CA TRP A 193 -34.45 -15.82 9.35
C TRP A 193 -35.98 -15.93 9.39
N ASP A 194 -36.51 -16.56 10.45
CA ASP A 194 -37.93 -16.80 10.72
C ASP A 194 -38.53 -15.79 11.70
N ALA A 195 -37.83 -14.69 12.00
CA ALA A 195 -38.35 -13.60 12.81
C ALA A 195 -39.70 -13.12 12.27
N ASP A 196 -40.70 -12.97 13.14
CA ASP A 196 -42.03 -12.54 12.73
C ASP A 196 -42.07 -11.03 12.38
N THR A 197 -43.22 -10.55 11.92
CA THR A 197 -43.38 -9.14 11.53
C THR A 197 -43.15 -8.17 12.70
N GLU A 198 -43.49 -8.55 13.93
CA GLU A 198 -43.31 -7.70 15.10
C GLU A 198 -41.84 -7.62 15.50
N GLU A 199 -41.13 -8.75 15.51
CA GLU A 199 -39.70 -8.81 15.79
C GLU A 199 -38.89 -8.07 14.73
N GLN A 200 -39.22 -8.26 13.45
CA GLN A 200 -38.60 -7.49 12.36
C GLN A 200 -38.83 -6.00 12.54
N ALA A 201 -40.08 -5.60 12.81
CA ALA A 201 -40.41 -4.20 13.04
C ALA A 201 -39.67 -3.63 14.26
N ALA A 202 -39.45 -4.40 15.33
CA ALA A 202 -38.72 -3.97 16.53
C ALA A 202 -37.20 -3.83 16.34
N ASN A 203 -36.63 -4.46 15.30
CA ASN A 203 -35.19 -4.59 15.09
C ASN A 203 -34.71 -3.97 13.76
N LEU A 204 -35.20 -2.77 13.42
CA LEU A 204 -34.89 -2.08 12.16
C LEU A 204 -33.38 -1.87 11.91
N GLY A 205 -32.56 -1.80 12.96
CA GLY A 205 -31.12 -1.62 12.84
C GLY A 205 -30.31 -2.90 12.63
N LYS A 206 -30.95 -4.06 12.45
CA LYS A 206 -30.30 -5.35 12.26
C LYS A 206 -30.47 -5.88 10.84
N PHE A 207 -29.50 -6.67 10.39
CA PHE A 207 -29.58 -7.44 9.15
C PHE A 207 -30.56 -8.60 9.30
N ARG A 208 -31.24 -8.96 8.20
CA ARG A 208 -32.19 -10.08 8.19
C ARG A 208 -31.85 -11.07 7.07
N PRO A 209 -31.62 -12.35 7.36
CA PRO A 209 -31.46 -13.36 6.33
C PRO A 209 -32.76 -13.61 5.57
N ASN A 210 -32.68 -13.94 4.28
CA ASN A 210 -33.87 -14.21 3.47
C ASN A 210 -34.46 -15.63 3.67
N ALA A 211 -33.66 -16.57 4.16
CA ALA A 211 -34.05 -17.98 4.35
C ALA A 211 -33.16 -18.66 5.39
N ALA A 212 -33.50 -19.89 5.79
CA ALA A 212 -32.69 -20.71 6.71
C ALA A 212 -31.26 -20.97 6.20
N ASN A 213 -31.11 -21.15 4.88
CA ASN A 213 -29.84 -21.16 4.18
C ASN A 213 -29.78 -19.88 3.34
N PRO A 214 -29.23 -18.78 3.87
CA PRO A 214 -29.40 -17.47 3.26
C PRO A 214 -28.60 -17.37 1.95
N THR A 215 -29.22 -16.79 0.92
CA THR A 215 -28.53 -16.41 -0.33
C THR A 215 -28.11 -14.94 -0.33
N GLY A 216 -28.45 -14.22 0.75
CA GLY A 216 -28.19 -12.81 0.93
C GLY A 216 -28.82 -12.29 2.22
N LEU A 217 -28.65 -11.00 2.49
CA LEU A 217 -29.24 -10.33 3.65
C LEU A 217 -30.04 -9.11 3.20
N TYR A 218 -31.16 -8.86 3.89
CA TYR A 218 -31.77 -7.54 3.90
C TYR A 218 -30.95 -6.63 4.82
N LEU A 219 -30.62 -5.44 4.31
CA LEU A 219 -29.87 -4.44 5.04
C LEU A 219 -30.70 -3.81 6.18
N PRO A 220 -30.05 -3.26 7.22
CA PRO A 220 -30.73 -2.44 8.22
C PRO A 220 -31.47 -1.26 7.60
N LEU A 221 -32.65 -0.93 8.13
CA LEU A 221 -33.45 0.23 7.77
C LEU A 221 -33.10 1.41 8.69
N HIS A 222 -32.13 2.22 8.28
CA HIS A 222 -31.74 3.43 9.02
C HIS A 222 -32.44 4.71 8.53
N GLY A 223 -33.10 4.65 7.35
CA GLY A 223 -33.84 5.78 6.80
C GLY A 223 -34.90 6.32 7.77
N GLY A 224 -34.85 7.63 8.05
CA GLY A 224 -35.81 8.30 8.93
C GLY A 224 -35.58 8.11 10.44
N GLN A 225 -34.47 7.48 10.85
CA GLN A 225 -34.15 7.22 12.26
C GLN A 225 -33.04 8.15 12.79
N PHE A 226 -33.06 8.43 14.10
CA PHE A 226 -31.91 9.03 14.79
C PHE A 226 -30.96 7.96 15.30
N PHE A 227 -29.66 8.18 15.14
CA PHE A 227 -28.67 7.33 15.77
C PHE A 227 -28.51 7.70 17.24
N ARG A 228 -28.72 6.72 18.12
CA ARG A 228 -28.34 6.80 19.53
C ARG A 228 -27.19 5.83 19.77
N ASN A 229 -26.18 6.29 20.50
CA ASN A 229 -25.06 5.43 20.84
C ASN A 229 -25.55 4.26 21.70
N TRP A 230 -25.16 3.04 21.32
CA TRP A 230 -25.34 1.85 22.12
C TRP A 230 -24.09 1.61 22.97
N VAL A 231 -24.27 1.22 24.23
CA VAL A 231 -23.18 0.94 25.18
C VAL A 231 -23.30 -0.50 25.65
N LEU A 232 -22.22 -1.26 25.57
CA LEU A 232 -22.17 -2.64 26.05
C LEU A 232 -22.55 -2.70 27.54
N GLY A 233 -23.55 -3.52 27.87
CA GLY A 233 -24.04 -3.70 29.24
C GLY A 233 -24.94 -2.56 29.76
N GLY A 234 -25.27 -1.56 28.92
CA GLY A 234 -26.28 -0.56 29.24
C GLY A 234 -27.70 -1.03 28.94
N ASP A 235 -28.67 -0.17 29.26
CA ASP A 235 -30.08 -0.41 28.92
C ASP A 235 -30.31 -0.29 27.40
N GLY A 236 -31.05 -1.25 26.82
CA GLY A 236 -31.39 -1.29 25.40
C GLY A 236 -30.49 -2.21 24.56
N THR A 237 -31.09 -2.85 23.57
CA THR A 237 -30.40 -3.81 22.69
C THR A 237 -29.91 -3.13 21.41
N ALA A 238 -28.68 -3.44 21.00
CA ALA A 238 -28.12 -2.93 19.74
C ALA A 238 -29.03 -3.26 18.55
N GLY A 239 -29.23 -2.30 17.66
CA GLY A 239 -30.05 -2.47 16.45
C GLY A 239 -31.58 -2.40 16.67
N THR A 240 -32.06 -2.15 17.88
CA THR A 240 -33.49 -1.84 18.12
C THR A 240 -33.80 -0.39 17.76
N TRP A 241 -35.03 -0.11 17.34
CA TRP A 241 -35.52 1.27 17.22
C TRP A 241 -36.31 1.68 18.46
N GLY A 242 -36.49 2.98 18.65
CA GLY A 242 -37.32 3.52 19.72
C GLY A 242 -38.34 4.48 19.15
N THR A 243 -39.56 4.46 19.71
CA THR A 243 -40.55 5.49 19.39
C THR A 243 -40.03 6.85 19.82
N ASP A 244 -40.47 7.86 19.09
CA ASP A 244 -40.31 9.23 19.51
C ASP A 244 -41.00 9.47 20.87
N THR A 245 -40.32 10.18 21.77
CA THR A 245 -40.77 10.46 23.13
C THR A 245 -40.46 11.90 23.55
N GLY A 246 -41.44 12.56 24.16
CA GLY A 246 -41.30 13.89 24.74
C GLY A 246 -40.91 13.87 26.21
N ARG A 247 -40.34 14.98 26.70
CA ARG A 247 -40.17 15.20 28.16
C ARG A 247 -41.53 15.39 28.83
N ASN A 248 -41.61 15.20 30.14
CA ASN A 248 -42.83 15.48 30.90
C ASN A 248 -43.28 16.95 30.73
N LEU A 249 -44.60 17.17 30.65
CA LEU A 249 -45.22 18.49 30.55
C LEU A 249 -46.06 18.75 31.81
N VAL A 250 -45.67 19.73 32.61
CA VAL A 250 -46.36 20.08 33.85
C VAL A 250 -46.90 21.49 33.78
N GLY A 251 -48.14 21.67 34.22
CA GLY A 251 -48.67 22.98 34.57
C GLY A 251 -49.64 22.87 35.73
N SER A 252 -49.74 23.94 36.50
CA SER A 252 -50.67 24.05 37.63
C SER A 252 -51.56 25.27 37.45
N ALA A 253 -52.80 25.13 37.93
CA ALA A 253 -53.77 26.21 38.03
C ALA A 253 -54.41 26.14 39.42
N GLN A 254 -54.39 27.25 40.16
CA GLN A 254 -55.06 27.36 41.45
C GLN A 254 -56.42 28.07 41.28
N ALA A 255 -57.50 27.46 41.77
CA ALA A 255 -58.83 28.07 41.85
C ALA A 255 -59.12 28.53 43.29
N PHE A 256 -59.53 29.79 43.47
CA PHE A 256 -59.93 30.33 44.78
C PHE A 256 -61.43 30.13 45.05
N TYR A 257 -61.76 29.85 46.33
CA TYR A 257 -63.12 29.88 46.87
C TYR A 257 -63.56 31.33 47.17
N PRO A 258 -64.86 31.66 47.10
CA PRO A 258 -65.36 33.02 46.91
C PRO A 258 -65.30 33.96 48.13
N ASN A 259 -64.61 33.62 49.23
CA ASN A 259 -64.69 34.38 50.49
C ASN A 259 -63.38 34.97 51.02
N SER A 260 -62.35 35.17 50.20
CA SER A 260 -61.22 36.02 50.58
C SER A 260 -60.84 36.94 49.43
N LEU A 261 -61.12 38.22 49.63
CA LEU A 261 -60.79 39.32 48.73
C LEU A 261 -59.27 39.46 48.62
N ILE A 262 -58.79 39.45 47.37
CA ILE A 262 -57.43 39.73 46.88
C ILE A 262 -56.48 38.51 46.87
N GLY A 263 -56.33 37.92 45.68
CA GLY A 263 -55.26 36.98 45.34
C GLY A 263 -55.16 36.81 43.82
N TRP A 264 -53.98 37.01 43.25
CA TRP A 264 -53.72 36.84 41.82
C TRP A 264 -53.90 35.36 41.43
N GLN A 265 -54.47 35.09 40.26
CA GLN A 265 -54.48 33.73 39.73
C GLN A 265 -53.10 33.39 39.20
N GLU A 266 -52.44 32.43 39.86
CA GLU A 266 -51.13 31.94 39.44
C GLU A 266 -51.33 30.71 38.54
N PHE A 267 -51.01 30.90 37.26
CA PHE A 267 -50.84 29.81 36.31
C PHE A 267 -49.35 29.65 36.05
N VAL A 268 -48.84 28.44 36.22
CA VAL A 268 -47.41 28.15 36.06
C VAL A 268 -47.21 27.00 35.07
N GLY A 269 -46.14 27.07 34.28
CA GLY A 269 -45.75 26.03 33.34
C GLY A 269 -46.60 26.04 32.05
N ALA A 270 -47.00 24.86 31.61
CA ALA A 270 -47.76 24.66 30.37
C ALA A 270 -49.19 25.20 30.42
N LEU A 271 -49.73 25.42 31.62
CA LEU A 271 -51.06 25.99 31.82
C LEU A 271 -50.97 27.52 31.87
N TYR A 272 -51.91 28.19 31.22
CA TYR A 272 -52.09 29.63 31.31
C TYR A 272 -53.54 30.02 31.11
N ALA A 273 -53.85 31.27 31.44
CA ALA A 273 -55.14 31.88 31.23
C ALA A 273 -55.08 32.92 30.11
N ASP A 274 -56.10 32.95 29.24
CA ASP A 274 -56.30 34.07 28.32
C ASP A 274 -57.16 35.17 29.00
N ASN A 275 -56.69 36.42 28.95
CA ASN A 275 -57.35 37.53 29.64
C ASN A 275 -58.50 38.12 28.80
N SER A 276 -59.35 37.25 28.26
CA SER A 276 -60.27 37.55 27.16
C SER A 276 -61.68 37.96 27.61
N GLY A 277 -61.85 38.64 28.76
CA GLY A 277 -63.09 39.40 29.08
C GLY A 277 -63.67 39.22 30.49
N ARG A 278 -64.46 40.21 30.95
CA ARG A 278 -65.09 40.25 32.28
C ARG A 278 -66.28 39.28 32.38
N ILE A 279 -66.32 38.45 33.42
CA ILE A 279 -67.55 37.82 33.91
C ILE A 279 -67.82 38.43 35.29
N GLY A 280 -68.96 39.12 35.45
CA GLY A 280 -69.38 39.59 36.78
C GLY A 280 -69.70 38.38 37.67
N ASN A 281 -69.22 38.40 38.91
CA ASN A 281 -69.63 37.42 39.91
C ASN A 281 -71.15 37.58 40.15
N PRO A 282 -72.00 36.56 39.92
CA PRO A 282 -73.44 36.71 40.14
C PRO A 282 -73.81 36.84 41.63
N ALA A 283 -72.89 36.53 42.55
CA ALA A 283 -73.15 36.53 44.00
C ALA A 283 -72.52 37.72 44.75
N ALA A 284 -71.61 38.46 44.15
CA ALA A 284 -71.05 39.68 44.73
C ALA A 284 -71.03 40.74 43.65
N SER A 285 -71.74 41.84 43.87
CA SER A 285 -71.82 43.05 43.04
C SER A 285 -70.45 43.74 42.91
N MET A 286 -69.48 43.04 42.32
CA MET A 286 -68.11 43.44 42.09
C MET A 286 -67.77 43.16 40.62
N SER A 287 -67.32 44.19 39.92
CA SER A 287 -66.79 44.09 38.55
C SER A 287 -65.29 43.83 38.63
N GLY A 288 -64.85 42.63 38.25
CA GLY A 288 -63.45 42.25 38.07
C GLY A 288 -63.20 41.64 36.69
N THR A 289 -61.97 41.72 36.20
CA THR A 289 -61.53 40.95 35.02
C THR A 289 -61.09 39.58 35.53
N TYR A 290 -61.78 38.52 35.07
CA TYR A 290 -61.42 37.14 35.37
C TYR A 290 -61.05 36.44 34.05
N PRO A 291 -60.08 35.52 34.06
CA PRO A 291 -59.70 34.77 32.88
C PRO A 291 -60.84 33.83 32.48
N ARG A 292 -61.10 33.75 31.18
CA ARG A 292 -62.28 33.08 30.64
C ARG A 292 -62.03 31.63 30.23
N THR A 293 -60.77 31.27 29.99
CA THR A 293 -60.41 29.95 29.51
C THR A 293 -59.10 29.49 30.12
N LEU A 294 -59.09 28.30 30.71
CA LEU A 294 -57.86 27.56 30.97
C LEU A 294 -57.33 27.05 29.63
N ARG A 295 -56.07 27.35 29.33
CA ARG A 295 -55.39 26.86 28.14
C ARG A 295 -54.16 26.05 28.51
N LEU A 296 -53.93 24.99 27.74
CA LEU A 296 -52.69 24.23 27.75
C LEU A 296 -51.92 24.60 26.47
N ASP A 297 -50.67 25.02 26.65
CA ASP A 297 -49.77 25.31 25.55
C ASP A 297 -48.37 24.80 25.89
N ALA A 298 -48.01 23.69 25.24
CA ALA A 298 -46.73 23.04 25.42
C ALA A 298 -45.55 23.90 24.93
N SER A 299 -45.78 24.85 24.01
CA SER A 299 -44.73 25.74 23.52
C SER A 299 -44.16 26.63 24.63
N ARG A 300 -44.89 26.86 25.72
CA ARG A 300 -44.45 27.63 26.89
C ARG A 300 -43.30 26.97 27.65
N LEU A 301 -43.17 25.64 27.56
CA LEU A 301 -42.07 24.88 28.16
C LEU A 301 -41.11 24.30 27.13
N TRP A 302 -41.60 23.98 25.93
CA TRP A 302 -40.79 23.35 24.89
C TRP A 302 -40.27 24.34 23.85
N GLY A 303 -40.64 25.62 23.86
CA GLY A 303 -39.99 26.64 23.02
C GLY A 303 -40.48 26.74 21.57
N GLY A 304 -41.77 26.51 21.31
CA GLY A 304 -42.37 26.79 19.99
C GLY A 304 -42.06 25.75 18.91
N HIS A 305 -42.09 24.47 19.23
CA HIS A 305 -41.95 23.39 18.25
C HIS A 305 -43.32 23.02 17.65
N ALA A 306 -43.41 23.08 16.32
CA ALA A 306 -44.55 22.56 15.55
C ALA A 306 -44.01 21.62 14.48
N GLY A 307 -44.36 20.34 14.58
CA GLY A 307 -43.94 19.26 13.68
C GLY A 307 -44.71 17.99 13.99
N THR A 308 -44.64 17.01 13.09
CA THR A 308 -45.26 15.68 13.29
C THR A 308 -44.46 14.77 14.22
N GLU A 309 -43.23 15.16 14.57
CA GLU A 309 -42.25 14.41 15.35
C GLU A 309 -41.55 15.33 16.38
N PHE A 310 -41.27 14.83 17.59
CA PHE A 310 -40.38 15.42 18.59
C PHE A 310 -38.92 15.07 18.30
N ALA A 311 -38.27 15.90 17.50
CA ALA A 311 -36.84 15.77 17.23
C ALA A 311 -36.04 16.89 17.92
N PRO A 312 -34.85 16.62 18.48
CA PRO A 312 -33.89 17.68 18.77
C PRO A 312 -33.45 18.37 17.47
N ALA A 313 -32.83 19.55 17.58
CA ALA A 313 -32.15 20.17 16.44
C ALA A 313 -31.10 19.19 15.88
N HIS A 314 -31.15 18.93 14.58
CA HIS A 314 -30.35 17.88 13.94
C HIS A 314 -29.96 18.21 12.51
N ILE A 315 -28.98 17.47 11.98
CA ILE A 315 -28.53 17.53 10.59
C ILE A 315 -28.82 16.18 9.94
N ARG A 316 -29.42 16.19 8.75
CA ARG A 316 -29.65 14.99 7.95
C ARG A 316 -28.42 14.71 7.09
N LEU A 317 -27.63 13.71 7.48
CA LEU A 317 -26.45 13.27 6.75
C LEU A 317 -26.71 11.89 6.13
N PRO A 318 -26.27 11.66 4.88
CA PRO A 318 -26.34 10.34 4.26
C PRO A 318 -25.47 9.31 5.03
N VAL A 319 -25.93 8.05 5.06
CA VAL A 319 -25.19 6.90 5.62
C VAL A 319 -25.19 5.79 4.57
N VAL A 320 -24.07 5.07 4.44
CA VAL A 320 -23.90 3.95 3.49
C VAL A 320 -23.25 2.75 4.18
N PHE A 321 -23.45 1.57 3.59
CA PHE A 321 -22.66 0.37 3.86
C PHE A 321 -21.71 0.11 2.70
N TYR A 322 -20.46 -0.26 3.01
CA TYR A 322 -19.55 -0.85 2.03
C TYR A 322 -19.78 -2.36 1.99
N LEU A 323 -19.94 -2.94 0.81
CA LEU A 323 -20.25 -4.37 0.64
C LEU A 323 -19.01 -5.23 0.35
N GLY A 324 -17.86 -4.61 0.08
CA GLY A 324 -16.67 -5.35 -0.37
C GLY A 324 -16.54 -5.30 -1.88
N LYS A 325 -15.57 -6.04 -2.44
CA LYS A 325 -15.38 -6.12 -3.89
C LYS A 325 -16.53 -6.96 -4.50
N ALA A 326 -17.15 -6.43 -5.55
CA ALA A 326 -18.11 -7.17 -6.36
C ALA A 326 -17.44 -8.37 -7.06
N ALA A 327 -18.24 -9.38 -7.43
CA ALA A 327 -17.82 -10.55 -8.19
C ALA A 327 -17.33 -10.23 -9.63
#